data_AF-Q0SJU8-F1
#
_entry.id   AF-Q0SJU8-F1
#
_cell.length_a   1.000
_cell.length_b   1.000
_cell.length_c   1.000
_cell.angle_alpha   90.00
_cell.angle_beta   90.00
_cell.angle_gamma   90.00
#
_symmetry.space_group_name_H-M   'P 1'
#
loop_
_entity.id
_entity.type
_entity.pdbx_description
1 polymer ?
#
loop_
_entity_poly.entity_id
_entity_poly.type
_entity_poly.pdbx_seq_one_letter_code
_entity_poly.pdbx_strand_id
1 'polypeptide(L)'
;MQQRRCFGWEEHEMARKDSQPQLKDQEMYEELREKGDSKEKAARISNAAASRGRENVGKSGGKSQSYEDWTVDELQKRAKELGLQGYSKLNKKELIDELRNH
;
A
#
# COMPACT_ATOMS: atom_id res chain seq x y z
N MET A 1 -62.69 -25.43 1.20
CA MET A 1 -61.60 -25.60 0.21
C MET A 1 -60.31 -25.05 0.81
N GLN A 2 -59.20 -25.65 0.39
CA GLN A 2 -57.86 -25.57 0.97
C GLN A 2 -57.27 -24.18 1.26
N GLN A 3 -56.44 -24.22 2.31
CA GLN A 3 -55.27 -23.41 2.66
C GLN A 3 -54.39 -22.89 1.51
N ARG A 4 -53.50 -21.94 1.86
CA ARG A 4 -52.23 -21.46 1.23
C ARG A 4 -52.39 -20.06 0.60
N ARG A 5 -51.60 -19.03 0.93
CA ARG A 5 -50.14 -18.90 1.14
C ARG A 5 -49.91 -17.60 1.92
N CYS A 6 -49.25 -17.61 3.08
CA CYS A 6 -47.81 -17.40 3.25
C CYS A 6 -47.33 -16.02 2.73
N PHE A 7 -47.06 -15.13 3.70
CA PHE A 7 -45.85 -14.31 3.81
C PHE A 7 -44.93 -14.35 2.58
N GLY A 8 -44.71 -13.18 1.99
CA GLY A 8 -43.74 -12.97 0.93
C GLY A 8 -43.65 -11.50 0.60
N TRP A 9 -43.16 -10.71 1.56
CA TRP A 9 -42.48 -9.46 1.24
C TRP A 9 -41.34 -9.84 0.30
N GLU A 10 -41.55 -9.64 -0.99
CA GLU A 10 -40.67 -10.11 -2.04
C GLU A 10 -39.37 -9.32 -1.95
N GLU A 11 -38.35 -10.06 -1.53
CA GLU A 11 -36.95 -9.69 -1.52
C GLU A 11 -36.57 -8.98 -2.82
N HIS A 12 -36.37 -7.67 -2.73
CA HIS A 12 -35.33 -7.03 -3.51
C HIS A 12 -34.30 -6.45 -2.56
N GLU A 13 -33.78 -7.36 -1.73
CA GLU A 13 -32.40 -7.29 -1.23
C GLU A 13 -31.48 -7.43 -2.44
N MET A 14 -31.48 -6.43 -3.33
CA MET A 14 -30.37 -6.18 -4.22
C MET A 14 -29.24 -5.67 -3.35
N ALA A 15 -28.59 -6.67 -2.74
CA ALA A 15 -27.32 -6.63 -2.07
C ALA A 15 -26.48 -5.52 -2.69
N ARG A 16 -26.10 -4.57 -1.83
CA ARG A 16 -25.21 -3.47 -2.17
C ARG A 16 -24.04 -4.01 -2.97
N LYS A 17 -24.11 -3.87 -4.28
CA LYS A 17 -23.02 -4.10 -5.24
C LYS A 17 -21.97 -2.98 -5.13
N ASP A 18 -21.93 -2.32 -3.97
CA ASP A 18 -21.22 -1.07 -3.67
C ASP A 18 -20.16 -1.25 -2.58
N SER A 19 -19.95 -2.47 -2.08
CA SER A 19 -18.77 -2.80 -1.27
C SER A 19 -17.70 -3.52 -2.08
N GLN A 20 -17.79 -3.51 -3.40
CA GLN A 20 -16.60 -3.70 -4.21
C GLN A 20 -15.92 -2.33 -4.30
N PRO A 21 -14.75 -2.11 -3.65
CA PRO A 21 -13.92 -0.98 -4.06
C PRO A 21 -13.77 -1.10 -5.56
N GLN A 22 -14.17 -0.08 -6.32
CA GLN A 22 -14.11 -0.11 -7.79
C GLN A 22 -12.69 -0.51 -8.19
N LEU A 23 -12.54 -1.80 -8.51
CA LEU A 23 -11.25 -2.38 -8.74
C LEU A 23 -10.91 -2.01 -10.17
N LYS A 24 -9.92 -1.13 -10.30
CA LYS A 24 -9.57 -0.59 -11.61
C LYS A 24 -8.92 -1.65 -12.51
N ASP A 25 -8.37 -2.72 -11.94
CA ASP A 25 -7.76 -3.84 -12.67
C ASP A 25 -8.22 -5.19 -12.06
N GLN A 26 -9.32 -5.76 -12.57
CA GLN A 26 -9.89 -7.02 -12.04
C GLN A 26 -8.98 -8.22 -12.29
N GLU A 27 -8.41 -8.33 -13.50
CA GLU A 27 -7.47 -9.38 -13.90
C GLU A 27 -6.28 -9.46 -12.93
N MET A 28 -5.62 -8.32 -12.66
CA MET A 28 -4.49 -8.26 -11.74
C MET A 28 -4.86 -8.65 -10.30
N TYR A 29 -6.09 -8.38 -9.87
CA TYR A 29 -6.55 -8.78 -8.55
C TYR A 29 -6.79 -10.28 -8.45
N GLU A 30 -7.38 -10.88 -9.48
CA GLU A 30 -7.57 -12.33 -9.54
C GLU A 30 -6.21 -13.03 -9.52
N GLU A 31 -5.25 -12.58 -10.31
CA GLU A 31 -3.87 -13.09 -10.27
C GLU A 31 -3.23 -12.98 -8.88
N LEU A 32 -3.41 -11.86 -8.18
CA LEU A 32 -2.87 -11.67 -6.84
C LEU A 32 -3.59 -12.58 -5.81
N ARG A 33 -4.89 -12.83 -5.99
CA ARG A 33 -5.65 -13.77 -5.16
C ARG A 33 -5.19 -15.21 -5.37
N GLU A 34 -4.89 -15.59 -6.61
CA GLU A 34 -4.32 -16.90 -6.95
C GLU A 34 -2.90 -17.07 -6.42
N LYS A 35 -2.11 -15.99 -6.40
CA LYS A 35 -0.77 -15.94 -5.78
C LYS A 35 -0.79 -16.00 -4.24
N GLY A 36 -1.98 -15.94 -3.62
CA GLY A 36 -2.15 -16.04 -2.17
C GLY A 36 -2.18 -14.70 -1.43
N ASP A 37 -2.27 -13.56 -2.13
CA ASP A 37 -2.40 -12.26 -1.48
C ASP A 37 -3.82 -12.04 -0.89
N SER A 38 -3.85 -11.38 0.26
CA SER A 38 -5.09 -10.97 0.92
C SER A 38 -5.91 -10.02 0.04
N LYS A 39 -7.24 -10.11 0.10
CA LYS A 39 -8.21 -9.30 -0.68
C LYS A 39 -7.88 -7.80 -0.66
N GLU A 40 -7.55 -7.25 0.50
CA GLU A 40 -7.22 -5.83 0.65
C GLU A 40 -5.88 -5.45 -0.01
N LYS A 41 -4.87 -6.31 0.14
CA LYS A 41 -3.55 -6.12 -0.46
C LYS A 41 -3.62 -6.20 -1.98
N ALA A 42 -4.33 -7.20 -2.51
CA ALA A 42 -4.60 -7.34 -3.93
C ALA A 42 -5.34 -6.13 -4.52
N ALA A 43 -6.38 -5.65 -3.82
CA ALA A 43 -7.13 -4.46 -4.23
C ALA A 43 -6.25 -3.20 -4.30
N ARG A 44 -5.37 -2.99 -3.32
CA ARG A 44 -4.44 -1.85 -3.30
C ARG A 44 -3.43 -1.90 -4.44
N ILE A 45 -2.87 -3.07 -4.72
CA ILE A 45 -1.87 -3.26 -5.78
C ILE A 45 -2.53 -3.11 -7.16
N SER A 46 -3.69 -3.73 -7.38
CA SER A 46 -4.48 -3.57 -8.61
C SER A 46 -4.84 -2.10 -8.88
N ASN A 47 -5.36 -1.39 -7.87
CA ASN A 47 -5.71 0.02 -8.02
C ASN A 47 -4.48 0.92 -8.25
N ALA A 48 -3.37 0.63 -7.59
CA ALA A 48 -2.12 1.32 -7.86
C ALA A 48 -1.62 1.04 -9.29
N ALA A 49 -1.73 -0.20 -9.78
CA ALA A 49 -1.26 -0.64 -11.09
C ALA A 49 -2.05 0.03 -12.21
N ALA A 50 -3.37 0.12 -12.07
CA ALA A 50 -4.21 0.86 -13.00
C ALA A 50 -3.95 2.37 -12.99
N SER A 51 -3.66 2.96 -11.82
CA SER A 51 -3.47 4.42 -11.71
C SER A 51 -2.07 4.92 -12.05
N ARG A 52 -1.03 4.11 -11.87
CA ARG A 52 0.37 4.52 -12.12
C ARG A 52 1.04 3.75 -13.27
N GLY A 53 0.37 2.74 -13.82
CA GLY A 53 0.88 1.80 -14.81
C GLY A 53 1.55 0.58 -14.14
N ARG A 54 1.28 -0.63 -14.65
CA ARG A 54 1.76 -1.92 -14.12
C ARG A 54 3.27 -1.93 -13.85
N GLU A 55 4.06 -1.25 -14.69
CA GLU A 55 5.52 -1.16 -14.55
C GLU A 55 6.01 -0.22 -13.45
N ASN A 56 5.28 0.87 -13.17
CA ASN A 56 5.72 1.86 -12.19
C ASN A 56 5.41 1.41 -10.76
N VAL A 57 4.39 0.58 -10.55
CA VAL A 57 4.04 0.15 -9.19
C VAL A 57 5.09 -0.78 -8.58
N GLY A 58 5.66 -1.68 -9.39
CA GLY A 58 6.82 -2.48 -8.96
C GLY A 58 8.09 -1.64 -8.77
N LYS A 59 8.31 -0.62 -9.64
CA LYS A 59 9.49 0.27 -9.57
C LYS A 59 9.41 1.29 -8.41
N SER A 60 8.23 1.72 -8.02
CA SER A 60 8.02 2.71 -6.95
C SER A 60 8.10 2.11 -5.54
N GLY A 61 7.93 0.79 -5.39
CA GLY A 61 8.00 0.12 -4.08
C GLY A 61 9.41 -0.04 -3.49
N GLY A 62 10.46 0.20 -4.29
CA GLY A 62 11.86 -0.05 -3.89
C GLY A 62 12.79 1.16 -3.95
N LYS A 63 12.28 2.35 -4.28
CA LYS A 63 13.07 3.59 -4.33
C LYS A 63 12.69 4.51 -3.17
N SER A 64 12.86 4.05 -1.94
CA SER A 64 13.19 5.03 -0.90
C SER A 64 14.50 5.64 -1.36
N GLN A 65 14.51 6.94 -1.66
CA GLN A 65 15.72 7.66 -2.07
C GLN A 65 16.80 7.32 -1.04
N SER A 66 17.83 6.58 -1.45
CA SER A 66 18.81 6.06 -0.51
C SER A 66 19.49 7.24 0.16
N TYR A 67 19.60 7.21 1.48
CA TYR A 67 20.40 8.18 2.24
C TYR A 67 21.86 8.26 1.73
N GLU A 68 22.30 7.27 0.95
CA GLU A 68 23.58 7.23 0.24
C GLU A 68 23.74 8.37 -0.79
N ASP A 69 22.64 8.83 -1.40
CA ASP A 69 22.62 9.93 -2.36
C ASP A 69 22.64 11.31 -1.68
N TRP A 70 22.37 11.37 -0.37
CA TRP A 70 22.29 12.63 0.36
C TRP A 70 23.69 13.15 0.72
N THR A 71 23.83 14.47 0.82
CA THR A 71 25.05 15.09 1.34
C THR A 71 25.14 14.93 2.86
N VAL A 72 26.35 15.05 3.41
CA VAL A 72 26.56 14.96 4.87
C VAL A 72 25.71 15.99 5.62
N ASP A 73 25.57 17.19 5.07
CA ASP A 73 24.78 18.27 5.67
C ASP A 73 23.29 17.91 5.77
N GLU A 74 22.73 17.33 4.70
CA GLU A 74 21.35 16.86 4.67
C GLU A 74 21.11 15.71 5.66
N LEU A 75 22.06 14.79 5.79
CA LEU A 75 21.99 13.68 6.75
C LEU A 75 22.05 14.19 8.20
N GLN A 76 22.93 15.14 8.50
CA GLN A 76 23.01 15.75 9.83
C GLN A 76 21.73 16.54 10.17
N LYS A 77 21.17 17.27 9.18
CA LYS A 77 19.90 17.97 9.36
C LYS A 77 18.78 16.99 9.66
N ARG A 78 18.69 15.88 8.92
CA ARG A 78 17.70 14.84 9.16
C ARG A 78 17.88 14.18 10.52
N ALA A 79 19.12 13.89 10.91
CA ALA A 79 19.44 13.34 12.22
C ALA A 79 19.02 14.27 13.36
N LYS A 80 19.22 15.59 13.19
CA LYS A 80 18.77 16.61 14.14
C LYS A 80 17.23 16.65 14.25
N GLU A 81 16.51 16.52 13.14
CA GLU A 81 15.04 16.47 13.17
C GLU A 81 14.50 15.24 13.90
N LEU A 82 15.22 14.12 13.82
CA LEU A 82 14.90 12.89 14.54
C LEU A 82 15.37 12.90 16.00
N GLY A 83 16.13 13.92 16.42
CA GLY A 83 16.63 14.04 17.79
C GLY A 83 17.85 13.16 18.11
N LEU A 84 18.48 12.58 17.09
CA LEU A 84 19.73 11.80 17.24
C LEU A 84 20.82 12.67 17.88
N GLN A 85 21.62 12.08 18.75
CA GLN A 85 22.75 12.74 19.43
C GLN A 85 24.07 12.19 18.89
N GLY A 86 25.13 12.99 18.91
CA GLY A 86 26.46 12.56 18.45
C GLY A 86 26.66 12.56 16.92
N TYR A 87 25.64 12.90 16.12
CA TYR A 87 25.69 12.97 14.65
C TYR A 87 26.80 13.87 14.09
N SER A 88 27.19 14.92 14.83
CA SER A 88 28.24 15.86 14.43
C SER A 88 29.65 15.27 14.44
N LYS A 89 29.84 14.11 15.08
CA LYS A 89 31.12 13.38 15.09
C LYS A 89 31.15 12.21 14.09
N LEU A 90 30.00 11.88 13.49
CA LEU A 90 29.84 10.73 12.61
C LEU A 90 30.22 11.08 11.18
N ASN A 91 30.79 10.10 10.48
CA ASN A 91 31.04 10.21 9.05
C ASN A 91 29.75 9.93 8.24
N LYS A 92 29.78 10.20 6.93
CA LYS A 92 28.61 10.00 6.04
C LYS A 92 27.99 8.60 6.19
N LYS A 93 28.80 7.55 6.26
CA LYS A 93 28.33 6.17 6.34
C LYS A 93 27.66 5.89 7.68
N GLU A 94 28.27 6.34 8.77
CA GLU A 94 27.70 6.20 10.12
C GLU A 94 26.39 6.96 10.28
N LEU A 95 26.28 8.17 9.69
CA LEU A 95 25.03 8.92 9.65
C LEU A 95 23.92 8.16 8.91
N ILE A 96 24.24 7.56 7.77
CA ILE A 96 23.28 6.74 7.00
C ILE A 96 22.84 5.53 7.80
N ASP A 97 23.76 4.88 8.52
CA ASP A 97 23.46 3.70 9.32
C ASP A 97 22.52 4.04 10.48
N GLU A 98 22.82 5.10 11.25
CA GLU A 98 21.93 5.61 12.29
C GLU A 98 20.55 5.98 11.75
N LEU A 99 20.48 6.66 10.60
CA LEU A 99 19.21 7.01 9.97
C LEU A 99 18.43 5.81 9.42
N ARG A 100 19.09 4.67 9.17
CA ARG A 100 18.45 3.43 8.72
C ARG A 100 18.01 2.54 9.88
N ASN A 101 18.72 2.59 11.01
CA ASN A 101 18.46 1.77 12.20
C ASN A 101 17.56 2.46 13.24
N HIS A 102 17.16 3.70 12.99
CA HIS A 102 16.24 4.50 13.80
C HIS A 102 14.83 4.55 13.22
#